data_AF-A0A2T0UVW1-F1
#
_entry.id   AF-A0A2T0UVW1-F1
#
_cell.length_a   1.000
_cell.length_b   1.000
_cell.length_c   1.000
_cell.angle_alpha   90.00
_cell.angle_beta   90.00
_cell.angle_gamma   90.00
#
_symmetry.space_group_name_H-M   'P 1'
#
loop_
_entity.id
_entity.type
_entity.pdbx_description
1 polymer ?
#
loop_
_entity_poly.entity_id
_entity_poly.type
_entity_poly.pdbx_seq_one_letter_code
_entity_poly.pdbx_strand_id
1 'polypeptide(L)'
;MNRKLLALAAAGAFLMAAVVPAPAQAGVTGCVRTGAYTVCRANPGGERKDSTIINEIVRQINATGKGDTVRAAVYQWSLDQPVTPLAEAMVAAEGRGVDVRAVVGQLSSKPTANDPVIRKLKNAGVQVKQCKGGCLPNADGTRKGPDHNRFFLIDKGGEPTVLVTSLSFVRSHTTQANNMLGVHGDRALYDFYSGFWSRLYAGNWDGWTDKNKATTTDLARAWVFPRGPDPVAEQLGEITKCGDGDRVLVGHANFQSNRPAVRAELDRIQGLGCQVRVVVLDAATSSPGWLEDKLGASNVRVHDSMRSKFIVAEAYFGGTRRAVVWTGTHNLQGNAMKHADDNLLRVSNQAVADLYAEFFQELWRGAR
;
A
#
# COMPACT_ATOMS: atom_id res chain seq x y z
N MET A 1 -20.82 -84.86 -29.57
CA MET A 1 -20.47 -84.76 -28.14
C MET A 1 -19.99 -83.33 -27.87
N ASN A 2 -20.58 -82.68 -26.87
CA ASN A 2 -20.50 -81.25 -26.54
C ASN A 2 -19.09 -80.61 -26.60
N ARG A 3 -19.02 -79.37 -27.10
CA ARG A 3 -18.54 -78.22 -26.30
C ARG A 3 -18.82 -76.87 -26.99
N LYS A 4 -19.73 -76.11 -26.38
CA LYS A 4 -20.01 -74.70 -26.65
C LYS A 4 -18.76 -73.87 -26.30
N LEU A 5 -18.31 -73.00 -27.21
CA LEU A 5 -17.39 -71.91 -26.91
C LEU A 5 -18.22 -70.68 -26.52
N LEU A 6 -18.17 -70.30 -25.24
CA LEU A 6 -18.58 -68.99 -24.77
C LEU A 6 -17.48 -67.99 -25.11
N ALA A 7 -17.80 -66.98 -25.91
CA ALA A 7 -17.00 -65.76 -26.04
C ALA A 7 -17.32 -64.84 -24.85
N LEU A 8 -16.35 -64.59 -23.97
CA LEU A 8 -16.43 -63.50 -22.99
C LEU A 8 -16.14 -62.18 -23.71
N ALA A 9 -17.15 -61.31 -23.81
CA ALA A 9 -16.96 -59.90 -24.10
C ALA A 9 -16.56 -59.18 -22.81
N ALA A 10 -15.31 -58.76 -22.69
CA ALA A 10 -14.87 -57.88 -21.61
C ALA A 10 -15.29 -56.44 -21.93
N ALA A 11 -16.36 -55.97 -21.29
CA ALA A 11 -16.73 -54.56 -21.30
C ALA A 11 -15.73 -53.74 -20.46
N GLY A 12 -14.79 -53.07 -21.13
CA GLY A 12 -13.90 -52.11 -20.49
C GLY A 12 -14.65 -50.81 -20.18
N ALA A 13 -15.01 -50.61 -18.92
CA ALA A 13 -15.52 -49.34 -18.45
C ALA A 13 -14.36 -48.32 -18.36
N PHE A 14 -14.29 -47.40 -19.32
CA PHE A 14 -13.46 -46.21 -19.21
C PHE A 14 -14.05 -45.29 -18.13
N LEU A 15 -13.44 -45.29 -16.94
CA LEU A 15 -13.65 -44.26 -15.92
C LEU A 15 -13.06 -42.94 -16.44
N MET A 16 -13.89 -42.12 -17.06
CA MET A 16 -13.60 -40.69 -17.27
C MET A 16 -13.52 -40.03 -15.90
N ALA A 17 -12.31 -39.87 -15.37
CA ALA A 17 -12.06 -39.03 -14.21
C ALA A 17 -12.41 -37.59 -14.60
N ALA A 18 -13.59 -37.13 -14.17
CA ALA A 18 -13.94 -35.72 -14.26
C ALA A 18 -12.92 -34.94 -13.43
N VAL A 19 -12.03 -34.22 -14.12
CA VAL A 19 -11.15 -33.25 -13.48
C VAL A 19 -12.06 -32.14 -12.98
N VAL A 20 -12.45 -32.22 -11.71
CA VAL A 20 -13.16 -31.13 -11.05
C VAL A 20 -12.16 -29.98 -10.97
N PRO A 21 -12.39 -28.84 -11.66
CA PRO A 21 -11.53 -27.69 -11.48
C PRO A 21 -11.53 -27.32 -10.00
N ALA A 22 -10.35 -27.27 -9.38
CA ALA A 22 -10.22 -26.81 -8.02
C ALA A 22 -10.93 -25.45 -7.90
N PRO A 23 -11.75 -25.22 -6.86
CA PRO A 23 -12.39 -23.93 -6.67
C PRO A 23 -11.29 -22.87 -6.66
N ALA A 24 -11.42 -21.86 -7.53
CA ALA A 24 -10.55 -20.69 -7.50
C ALA A 24 -10.58 -20.17 -6.05
N GLN A 25 -9.45 -20.26 -5.35
CA GLN A 25 -9.34 -19.78 -3.98
C GLN A 25 -9.85 -18.34 -3.98
N ALA A 26 -10.93 -18.07 -3.24
CA ALA A 26 -11.40 -16.71 -3.09
C ALA A 26 -10.21 -15.89 -2.56
N GLY A 27 -9.78 -14.89 -3.33
CA GLY A 27 -8.64 -14.04 -2.98
C GLY A 27 -8.80 -13.47 -1.58
N VAL A 28 -7.69 -13.14 -0.92
CA VAL A 28 -7.63 -12.71 0.49
C VAL A 28 -8.12 -11.25 0.64
N THR A 29 -9.13 -10.86 -0.15
CA THR A 29 -9.78 -9.56 -0.11
C THR A 29 -10.54 -9.41 1.21
N GLY A 30 -10.29 -8.31 1.90
CA GLY A 30 -10.98 -7.96 3.14
C GLY A 30 -10.14 -7.06 4.03
N CYS A 31 -10.76 -6.57 5.10
CA CYS A 31 -10.11 -5.82 6.17
C CYS A 31 -10.16 -6.62 7.47
N VAL A 32 -9.03 -6.71 8.17
CA VAL A 32 -8.90 -7.39 9.47
C VAL A 32 -8.41 -6.39 10.51
N ARG A 33 -9.12 -6.30 11.63
CA ARG A 33 -8.68 -5.56 12.82
C ARG A 33 -7.87 -6.50 13.71
N THR A 34 -6.64 -6.13 14.04
CA THR A 34 -5.77 -6.88 14.97
C THR A 34 -5.10 -5.93 15.97
N GLY A 35 -5.57 -5.95 17.21
CA GLY A 35 -5.14 -5.02 18.25
C GLY A 35 -5.29 -3.55 17.81
N ALA A 36 -4.20 -2.80 17.83
CA ALA A 36 -4.14 -1.40 17.41
C ALA A 36 -4.15 -1.22 15.88
N TYR A 37 -4.12 -2.28 15.07
CA TYR A 37 -3.98 -2.20 13.61
C TYR A 37 -5.21 -2.63 12.81
N THR A 38 -5.42 -2.03 11.65
CA THR A 38 -6.38 -2.48 10.64
C THR A 38 -5.62 -2.75 9.35
N VAL A 39 -5.71 -3.97 8.81
CA VAL A 39 -5.03 -4.35 7.57
C VAL A 39 -6.08 -4.69 6.53
N CYS A 40 -6.09 -3.94 5.42
CA CYS A 40 -6.92 -4.27 4.27
C CYS A 40 -6.07 -4.77 3.12
N ARG A 41 -6.51 -5.87 2.53
CA ARG A 41 -5.94 -6.52 1.36
C ARG A 41 -7.03 -6.53 0.30
N ALA A 42 -6.70 -6.14 -0.92
CA ALA A 42 -7.62 -6.19 -2.05
C ALA A 42 -6.86 -6.77 -3.23
N ASN A 43 -7.33 -7.88 -3.80
CA ASN A 43 -6.78 -8.44 -5.03
C ASN A 43 -7.92 -9.04 -5.88
N PRO A 44 -8.66 -8.19 -6.60
CA PRO A 44 -9.86 -8.63 -7.31
C PRO A 44 -9.58 -9.49 -8.56
N GLY A 45 -8.32 -9.62 -9.00
CA GLY A 45 -7.93 -10.50 -10.09
C GLY A 45 -8.44 -10.09 -11.49
N GLY A 46 -8.14 -8.86 -11.94
CA GLY A 46 -8.53 -8.40 -13.28
C GLY A 46 -9.73 -7.47 -13.26
N GLU A 47 -10.72 -7.64 -14.15
CA GLU A 47 -11.79 -6.65 -14.42
C GLU A 47 -12.76 -6.38 -13.26
N ARG A 48 -12.77 -7.24 -12.22
CA ARG A 48 -13.59 -7.05 -11.02
C ARG A 48 -13.10 -5.82 -10.25
N LYS A 49 -14.04 -4.99 -9.82
CA LYS A 49 -13.75 -3.83 -8.96
C LYS A 49 -13.85 -4.26 -7.50
N ASP A 50 -12.91 -3.81 -6.68
CA ASP A 50 -12.84 -4.02 -5.24
C ASP A 50 -13.07 -2.70 -4.51
N SER A 51 -14.09 -2.65 -3.66
CA SER A 51 -14.43 -1.48 -2.83
C SER A 51 -13.98 -1.63 -1.38
N THR A 52 -13.27 -2.70 -1.01
CA THR A 52 -12.91 -3.04 0.38
C THR A 52 -12.22 -1.89 1.12
N ILE A 53 -11.15 -1.35 0.53
CA ILE A 53 -10.39 -0.24 1.13
C ILE A 53 -11.24 1.04 1.20
N ILE A 54 -12.04 1.31 0.16
CA ILE A 54 -12.93 2.48 0.11
C ILE A 54 -13.98 2.39 1.21
N ASN A 55 -14.62 1.23 1.34
CA ASN A 55 -15.66 0.96 2.33
C ASN A 55 -15.11 1.06 3.76
N GLU A 56 -13.89 0.59 4.03
CA GLU A 56 -13.29 0.72 5.35
C GLU A 56 -13.02 2.19 5.71
N ILE A 57 -12.49 2.99 4.78
CA ILE A 57 -12.28 4.43 5.02
C ILE A 57 -13.64 5.14 5.21
N VAL A 58 -14.63 4.84 4.36
CA VAL A 58 -16.00 5.37 4.48
C VAL A 58 -16.61 4.99 5.84
N ARG A 59 -16.43 3.76 6.30
CA ARG A 59 -16.92 3.29 7.60
C ARG A 59 -16.32 4.11 8.75
N GLN A 60 -15.03 4.40 8.70
CA GLN A 60 -14.36 5.22 9.73
C GLN A 60 -14.79 6.69 9.67
N ILE A 61 -14.97 7.26 8.47
CA ILE A 61 -15.50 8.63 8.30
C ILE A 61 -16.95 8.72 8.76
N ASN A 62 -17.79 7.72 8.49
CA ASN A 62 -19.19 7.73 8.90
C ASN A 62 -19.36 7.60 10.42
N ALA A 63 -18.36 7.09 11.12
CA ALA A 63 -18.36 6.99 12.58
C ALA A 63 -18.04 8.32 13.28
N THR A 64 -17.72 9.40 12.56
CA THR A 64 -17.43 10.71 13.16
C THR A 64 -18.69 11.51 13.45
N GLY A 65 -18.67 12.26 14.56
CA GLY A 65 -19.69 13.19 15.01
C GLY A 65 -19.23 14.65 15.03
N LYS A 66 -20.10 15.54 15.48
CA LYS A 66 -19.81 16.98 15.59
C LYS A 66 -18.57 17.23 16.45
N GLY A 67 -17.63 18.03 15.94
CA GLY A 67 -16.38 18.37 16.63
C GLY A 67 -15.22 17.42 16.36
N ASP A 68 -15.47 16.26 15.73
CA ASP A 68 -14.42 15.36 15.24
C ASP A 68 -13.67 15.96 14.04
N THR A 69 -12.55 15.34 13.66
CA THR A 69 -11.75 15.80 12.53
C THR A 69 -11.51 14.71 11.49
N VAL A 70 -11.53 15.11 10.22
CA VAL A 70 -11.11 14.30 9.08
C VAL A 70 -10.14 15.10 8.21
N ARG A 71 -8.97 14.54 7.95
CA ARG A 71 -7.98 15.08 7.00
C ARG A 71 -7.69 14.03 5.95
N ALA A 72 -7.72 14.42 4.68
CA ALA A 72 -7.36 13.56 3.55
C ALA A 72 -6.19 14.16 2.78
N ALA A 73 -5.22 13.34 2.36
CA ALA A 73 -4.25 13.68 1.32
C ALA A 73 -4.33 12.61 0.23
N VAL A 74 -4.74 13.00 -0.98
CA VAL A 74 -5.11 12.07 -2.04
C VAL A 74 -4.58 12.53 -3.41
N TYR A 75 -3.76 11.69 -4.05
CA TYR A 75 -3.20 12.00 -5.37
C TYR A 75 -4.26 12.08 -6.48
N GLN A 76 -5.02 11.00 -6.68
CA GLN A 76 -6.06 10.92 -7.72
C GLN A 76 -7.37 10.52 -7.07
N TRP A 77 -8.41 11.25 -7.41
CA TRP A 77 -9.74 11.09 -6.84
C TRP A 77 -10.80 11.39 -7.89
N SER A 78 -11.55 10.37 -8.30
CA SER A 78 -12.68 10.52 -9.22
C SER A 78 -14.04 10.32 -8.55
N LEU A 79 -15.11 10.65 -9.27
CA LEU A 79 -16.51 10.45 -8.84
C LEU A 79 -17.18 9.28 -9.57
N ASP A 80 -16.40 8.29 -9.99
CA ASP A 80 -16.91 7.08 -10.64
C ASP A 80 -17.11 5.95 -9.63
N GLN A 81 -18.13 5.12 -9.81
CA GLN A 81 -18.31 3.93 -8.97
C GLN A 81 -17.16 2.91 -9.21
N PRO A 82 -16.56 2.36 -8.13
CA PRO A 82 -17.06 2.34 -6.76
C PRO A 82 -16.40 3.38 -5.82
N VAL A 83 -15.80 4.44 -6.35
CA VAL A 83 -15.05 5.45 -5.58
C VAL A 83 -15.93 6.55 -5.01
N THR A 84 -16.99 6.94 -5.72
CA THR A 84 -17.91 8.02 -5.35
C THR A 84 -18.30 8.04 -3.87
N PRO A 85 -18.59 6.90 -3.21
CA PRO A 85 -18.98 6.87 -1.79
C PRO A 85 -17.97 7.55 -0.84
N LEU A 86 -16.68 7.57 -1.18
CA LEU A 86 -15.67 8.23 -0.34
C LEU A 86 -15.87 9.74 -0.27
N ALA A 87 -16.15 10.39 -1.41
CA ALA A 87 -16.42 11.83 -1.44
C ALA A 87 -17.75 12.14 -0.78
N GLU A 88 -18.75 11.26 -0.92
CA GLU A 88 -20.05 11.41 -0.26
C GLU A 88 -19.94 11.30 1.25
N ALA A 89 -19.11 10.39 1.77
CA ALA A 89 -18.85 10.26 3.21
C ALA A 89 -18.21 11.54 3.79
N MET A 90 -17.28 12.16 3.07
CA MET A 90 -16.69 13.46 3.50
C MET A 90 -17.70 14.59 3.49
N VAL A 91 -18.54 14.69 2.46
CA VAL A 91 -19.64 15.67 2.40
C VAL A 91 -20.62 15.46 3.56
N ALA A 92 -21.00 14.22 3.83
CA ALA A 92 -21.89 13.90 4.93
C ALA A 92 -21.27 14.21 6.30
N ALA A 93 -19.96 13.98 6.48
CA ALA A 93 -19.24 14.33 7.69
C ALA A 93 -19.21 15.84 7.94
N GLU A 94 -18.91 16.64 6.91
CA GLU A 94 -18.96 18.11 6.99
C GLU A 94 -20.36 18.58 7.40
N GLY A 95 -21.42 18.00 6.81
CA GLY A 95 -22.81 18.30 7.19
C GLY A 95 -23.18 17.91 8.62
N ARG A 96 -22.47 16.96 9.25
CA ARG A 96 -22.63 16.61 10.68
C ARG A 96 -21.86 17.56 11.62
N GLY A 97 -21.09 18.52 11.09
CA GLY A 97 -20.25 19.42 11.87
C GLY A 97 -18.89 18.83 12.25
N VAL A 98 -18.39 17.87 11.49
CA VAL A 98 -17.00 17.39 11.55
C VAL A 98 -16.12 18.42 10.82
N ASP A 99 -14.92 18.72 11.32
CA ASP A 99 -13.96 19.53 10.55
C ASP A 99 -13.34 18.65 9.47
N VAL A 100 -13.78 18.80 8.22
CA VAL A 100 -13.30 18.01 7.08
C VAL A 100 -12.45 18.86 6.14
N ARG A 101 -11.23 18.38 5.85
CA ARG A 101 -10.32 19.05 4.90
C ARG A 101 -9.56 18.06 4.02
N ALA A 102 -9.21 18.51 2.82
CA ALA A 102 -8.48 17.69 1.85
C ALA A 102 -7.32 18.43 1.19
N VAL A 103 -6.22 17.70 0.99
CA VAL A 103 -5.18 18.02 0.01
C VAL A 103 -5.33 17.04 -1.15
N VAL A 104 -5.35 17.57 -2.37
CA VAL A 104 -5.54 16.78 -3.58
C VAL A 104 -4.40 17.05 -4.56
N GLY A 105 -3.75 15.99 -5.02
CA GLY A 105 -2.69 16.10 -6.02
C GLY A 105 -3.22 16.52 -7.40
N GLN A 106 -2.30 16.66 -8.35
CA GLN A 106 -2.62 16.91 -9.75
C GLN A 106 -1.82 15.96 -10.64
N LEU A 107 -2.48 15.34 -11.61
CA LEU A 107 -1.79 14.59 -12.65
C LEU A 107 -1.21 15.57 -13.67
N SER A 108 0.08 15.46 -13.98
CA SER A 108 0.70 16.29 -15.01
C SER A 108 0.07 16.07 -16.39
N SER A 109 -0.27 14.83 -16.73
CA SER A 109 -0.89 14.46 -18.02
C SER A 109 -2.37 14.79 -18.13
N LYS A 110 -3.07 14.95 -16.99
CA LYS A 110 -4.49 15.31 -16.96
C LYS A 110 -4.79 16.22 -15.76
N PRO A 111 -4.40 17.51 -15.82
CA PRO A 111 -4.46 18.43 -14.68
C PRO A 111 -5.85 18.62 -14.06
N THR A 112 -6.90 18.40 -14.85
CA THR A 112 -8.31 18.58 -14.46
C THR A 112 -8.98 17.30 -13.97
N ALA A 113 -8.26 16.18 -13.87
CA ALA A 113 -8.84 14.87 -13.54
C ALA A 113 -9.58 14.84 -12.19
N ASN A 114 -9.13 15.64 -11.23
CA ASN A 114 -9.68 15.72 -9.88
C ASN A 114 -10.72 16.85 -9.72
N ASP A 115 -10.93 17.69 -10.74
CA ASP A 115 -11.81 18.87 -10.63
C ASP A 115 -13.26 18.54 -10.24
N PRO A 116 -13.89 17.44 -10.74
CA PRO A 116 -15.26 17.11 -10.34
C PRO A 116 -15.38 16.86 -8.83
N VAL A 117 -14.47 16.09 -8.23
CA VAL A 117 -14.53 15.82 -6.78
C VAL A 117 -14.15 17.05 -5.95
N ILE A 118 -13.16 17.83 -6.39
CA ILE A 118 -12.78 19.07 -5.72
C ILE A 118 -13.98 20.02 -5.66
N ARG A 119 -14.71 20.16 -6.78
CA ARG A 119 -15.91 20.99 -6.85
C ARG A 119 -17.03 20.47 -5.95
N LYS A 120 -17.28 19.16 -5.93
CA LYS A 120 -18.27 18.52 -5.04
C LYS A 120 -17.96 18.80 -3.57
N LEU A 121 -16.71 18.63 -3.15
CA LEU A 121 -16.26 18.87 -1.77
C LEU A 121 -16.39 20.35 -1.40
N LYS A 122 -15.88 21.27 -2.24
CA LYS A 122 -15.96 22.71 -1.97
C LYS A 122 -17.40 23.23 -1.89
N ASN A 123 -18.29 22.74 -2.76
CA ASN A 123 -19.71 23.11 -2.73
C ASN A 123 -20.41 22.67 -1.43
N ALA A 124 -19.87 21.68 -0.72
CA ALA A 124 -20.37 21.22 0.57
C ALA A 124 -19.73 21.92 1.78
N GLY A 125 -18.80 22.86 1.57
CA GLY A 125 -18.09 23.57 2.64
C GLY A 125 -16.71 23.01 3.00
N VAL A 126 -16.35 21.82 2.49
CA VAL A 126 -15.05 21.20 2.76
C VAL A 126 -13.92 22.06 2.22
N GLN A 127 -12.91 22.33 3.06
CA GLN A 127 -11.72 23.06 2.63
C GLN A 127 -10.79 22.15 1.82
N VAL A 128 -10.50 22.54 0.58
CA VAL A 128 -9.67 21.74 -0.34
C VAL A 128 -8.53 22.54 -0.94
N LYS A 129 -7.30 22.04 -0.75
CA LYS A 129 -6.08 22.51 -1.43
C LYS A 129 -5.74 21.56 -2.58
N GLN A 130 -5.51 22.10 -3.78
CA GLN A 130 -4.93 21.33 -4.88
C GLN A 130 -3.47 21.72 -5.09
N CYS A 131 -2.61 20.73 -5.33
CA CYS A 131 -1.19 20.93 -5.56
C CYS A 131 -0.82 20.74 -7.04
N LYS A 132 -0.19 21.77 -7.64
CA LYS A 132 0.38 21.69 -8.98
C LYS A 132 1.80 21.13 -8.88
N GLY A 133 1.98 19.86 -9.26
CA GLY A 133 3.20 19.11 -8.93
C GLY A 133 3.20 18.70 -7.45
N GLY A 134 4.33 18.89 -6.77
CA GLY A 134 4.44 18.69 -5.33
C GLY A 134 3.80 19.83 -4.53
N CYS A 135 3.08 19.48 -3.47
CA CYS A 135 2.66 20.38 -2.43
C CYS A 135 3.84 20.97 -1.66
N LEU A 136 4.97 20.26 -1.55
CA LEU A 136 6.14 20.74 -0.81
C LEU A 136 7.32 21.01 -1.74
N PRO A 137 8.17 22.00 -1.42
CA PRO A 137 9.38 22.24 -2.19
C PRO A 137 10.41 21.12 -1.96
N ASN A 138 11.10 20.73 -3.01
CA ASN A 138 12.30 19.91 -2.97
C ASN A 138 13.48 20.72 -2.40
N ALA A 139 14.62 20.06 -2.16
CA ALA A 139 15.81 20.72 -1.60
C ALA A 139 16.36 21.87 -2.48
N ASP A 140 16.15 21.81 -3.79
CA ASP A 140 16.51 22.86 -4.76
C ASP A 140 15.46 23.98 -4.84
N GLY A 141 14.43 23.96 -4.00
CA GLY A 141 13.31 24.91 -3.99
C GLY A 141 12.25 24.65 -5.06
N THR A 142 12.47 23.70 -5.98
CA THR A 142 11.49 23.34 -7.02
C THR A 142 10.36 22.47 -6.46
N ARG A 143 9.30 22.26 -7.24
CA ARG A 143 8.16 21.38 -6.88
C ARG A 143 8.03 20.24 -7.89
N LYS A 144 9.16 19.60 -8.20
CA LYS A 144 9.21 18.47 -9.13
C LYS A 144 8.54 17.27 -8.49
N GLY A 145 7.93 16.43 -9.33
CA GLY A 145 7.14 15.29 -8.86
C GLY A 145 5.71 15.67 -8.45
N PRO A 146 4.82 14.69 -8.27
CA PRO A 146 3.47 14.93 -7.78
C PRO A 146 3.37 14.87 -6.24
N ASP A 147 2.32 15.46 -5.67
CA ASP A 147 1.79 14.97 -4.40
C ASP A 147 1.17 13.58 -4.62
N HIS A 148 1.86 12.55 -4.17
CA HIS A 148 1.51 11.16 -4.37
C HIS A 148 0.94 10.53 -3.08
N ASN A 149 0.51 11.34 -2.11
CA ASN A 149 -0.08 10.83 -0.88
C ASN A 149 -1.48 10.21 -1.08
N ARG A 150 -1.79 9.23 -0.21
CA ARG A 150 -3.06 8.52 -0.05
C ARG A 150 -3.19 8.11 1.42
N PHE A 151 -3.43 9.10 2.27
CA PHE A 151 -3.63 8.85 3.69
C PHE A 151 -4.82 9.66 4.24
N PHE A 152 -5.41 9.12 5.30
CA PHE A 152 -6.50 9.74 6.04
C PHE A 152 -6.13 9.80 7.52
N LEU A 153 -6.45 10.93 8.14
CA LEU A 153 -6.35 11.14 9.56
C LEU A 153 -7.77 11.38 10.08
N ILE A 154 -8.18 10.56 11.03
CA ILE A 154 -9.51 10.64 11.64
C ILE A 154 -9.32 10.67 13.15
N ASP A 155 -9.79 11.74 13.79
CA ASP A 155 -9.86 11.84 15.24
C ASP A 155 -11.33 11.91 15.63
N LYS A 156 -11.82 10.84 16.28
CA LYS A 156 -13.22 10.67 16.66
C LYS A 156 -13.33 10.64 18.18
N GLY A 157 -13.89 11.68 18.79
CA GLY A 157 -14.00 11.79 20.24
C GLY A 157 -12.67 11.64 20.99
N GLY A 158 -11.53 12.03 20.38
CA GLY A 158 -10.19 11.86 20.96
C GLY A 158 -9.50 10.53 20.64
N GLU A 159 -10.07 9.70 19.77
CA GLU A 159 -9.50 8.42 19.34
C GLU A 159 -8.83 8.56 17.96
N PRO A 160 -7.52 8.85 17.90
CA PRO A 160 -6.81 9.11 16.65
C PRO A 160 -6.63 7.85 15.81
N THR A 161 -6.77 7.99 14.50
CA THR A 161 -6.52 6.94 13.52
C THR A 161 -5.74 7.50 12.33
N VAL A 162 -4.66 6.81 11.94
CA VAL A 162 -3.88 7.07 10.74
C VAL A 162 -4.09 5.91 9.77
N LEU A 163 -4.65 6.18 8.58
CA LEU A 163 -4.84 5.20 7.51
C LEU A 163 -3.94 5.54 6.33
N VAL A 164 -3.10 4.59 5.89
CA VAL A 164 -2.21 4.74 4.73
C VAL A 164 -2.51 3.64 3.72
N THR A 165 -2.75 3.99 2.45
CA THR A 165 -3.10 3.03 1.40
C THR A 165 -2.30 3.20 0.12
N SER A 166 -2.12 2.11 -0.63
CA SER A 166 -1.54 2.14 -1.97
C SER A 166 -2.54 2.57 -3.06
N LEU A 167 -3.84 2.56 -2.74
CA LEU A 167 -4.95 2.79 -3.68
C LEU A 167 -5.06 4.28 -4.05
N SER A 168 -4.89 4.62 -5.33
CA SER A 168 -5.47 5.87 -5.83
C SER A 168 -6.98 5.69 -5.96
N PHE A 169 -7.75 6.71 -5.62
CA PHE A 169 -9.21 6.67 -5.64
C PHE A 169 -9.74 6.95 -7.05
N VAL A 170 -9.46 6.03 -7.96
CA VAL A 170 -9.96 6.06 -9.35
C VAL A 170 -10.42 4.66 -9.73
N ARG A 171 -11.47 4.56 -10.55
CA ARG A 171 -12.11 3.29 -10.92
C ARG A 171 -11.11 2.23 -11.40
N SER A 172 -10.13 2.59 -12.23
CA SER A 172 -9.15 1.64 -12.76
C SER A 172 -8.19 1.07 -11.72
N HIS A 173 -7.97 1.74 -10.58
CA HIS A 173 -7.09 1.20 -9.54
C HIS A 173 -7.84 0.24 -8.61
N THR A 174 -9.18 0.28 -8.63
CA THR A 174 -10.01 -0.68 -7.89
C THR A 174 -10.02 -2.07 -8.52
N THR A 175 -9.43 -2.25 -9.70
CA THR A 175 -9.29 -3.54 -10.39
C THR A 175 -7.90 -4.16 -10.20
N GLN A 176 -7.07 -3.56 -9.34
CA GLN A 176 -5.68 -3.93 -9.13
C GLN A 176 -5.44 -4.31 -7.67
N ALA A 177 -4.39 -5.10 -7.43
CA ALA A 177 -4.04 -5.43 -6.06
C ALA A 177 -3.60 -4.19 -5.27
N ASN A 178 -4.18 -3.96 -4.11
CA ASN A 178 -3.87 -2.83 -3.23
C ASN A 178 -3.84 -3.27 -1.77
N ASN A 179 -3.18 -2.46 -0.93
CA ASN A 179 -3.15 -2.67 0.50
C ASN A 179 -3.41 -1.37 1.27
N MET A 180 -3.92 -1.49 2.50
CA MET A 180 -4.01 -0.40 3.47
C MET A 180 -3.60 -0.88 4.85
N LEU A 181 -2.90 -0.02 5.59
CA LEU A 181 -2.63 -0.18 7.00
C LEU A 181 -3.20 1.00 7.77
N GLY A 182 -3.98 0.70 8.81
CA GLY A 182 -4.48 1.63 9.80
C GLY A 182 -3.79 1.43 11.15
N VAL A 183 -3.39 2.51 11.80
CA VAL A 183 -2.88 2.54 13.18
C VAL A 183 -3.82 3.40 14.01
N HIS A 184 -4.26 2.90 15.15
CA HIS A 184 -5.30 3.51 15.97
C HIS A 184 -4.81 3.72 17.40
N GLY A 185 -5.25 4.81 18.03
CA GLY A 185 -4.87 5.18 19.40
C GLY A 185 -3.47 5.79 19.53
N ASP A 186 -2.68 5.84 18.44
CA ASP A 186 -1.34 6.43 18.45
C ASP A 186 -1.40 7.94 18.22
N ARG A 187 -1.51 8.71 19.32
CA ARG A 187 -1.55 10.16 19.26
C ARG A 187 -0.27 10.77 18.65
N ALA A 188 0.91 10.26 19.00
CA ALA A 188 2.17 10.80 18.52
C ALA A 188 2.34 10.59 17.00
N LEU A 189 1.93 9.44 16.48
CA LEU A 189 1.91 9.18 15.04
C LEU A 189 0.89 10.08 14.34
N TYR A 190 -0.30 10.24 14.93
CA TYR A 190 -1.35 11.12 14.40
C TYR A 190 -0.89 12.58 14.34
N ASP A 191 -0.21 13.08 15.38
CA ASP A 191 0.35 14.42 15.42
C ASP A 191 1.42 14.63 14.36
N PHE A 192 2.30 13.66 14.16
CA PHE A 192 3.29 13.70 13.09
C PHE A 192 2.63 13.81 11.71
N TYR A 193 1.65 12.94 11.41
CA TYR A 193 0.95 13.00 10.12
C TYR A 193 0.08 14.27 10.00
N SER A 194 -0.50 14.78 11.08
CA SER A 194 -1.24 16.04 11.10
C SER A 194 -0.33 17.23 10.80
N GLY A 195 0.89 17.22 11.35
CA GLY A 195 1.94 18.20 11.06
C GLY A 195 2.40 18.14 9.61
N PHE A 196 2.53 16.93 9.05
CA PHE A 196 2.83 16.73 7.62
C PHE A 196 1.67 17.21 6.73
N TRP A 197 0.42 16.83 7.04
CA TRP A 197 -0.77 17.26 6.31
C TRP A 197 -0.91 18.79 6.28
N SER A 198 -0.67 19.44 7.42
CA SER A 198 -0.74 20.91 7.52
C SER A 198 0.28 21.60 6.62
N ARG A 199 1.47 21.01 6.48
CA ARG A 199 2.53 21.47 5.57
C ARG A 199 2.15 21.26 4.11
N LEU A 200 1.58 20.11 3.76
CA LEU A 200 1.02 19.87 2.42
C LEU A 200 -0.04 20.93 2.08
N TYR A 201 -0.95 21.21 3.02
CA TYR A 201 -2.02 22.19 2.84
C TYR A 201 -1.49 23.63 2.70
N ALA A 202 -0.55 24.03 3.56
CA ALA A 202 0.11 25.33 3.52
C ALA A 202 1.09 25.47 2.34
N GLY A 203 1.50 24.36 1.75
CA GLY A 203 2.42 24.29 0.63
C GLY A 203 3.87 24.63 0.99
N ASN A 204 4.29 24.47 2.24
CA ASN A 204 5.64 24.79 2.69
C ASN A 204 6.06 23.90 3.87
N TRP A 205 7.36 23.71 4.05
CA TRP A 205 7.88 22.83 5.11
C TRP A 205 7.81 23.42 6.51
N ASP A 206 7.58 24.72 6.66
CA ASP A 206 7.52 25.38 7.98
C ASP A 206 8.68 24.96 8.88
N GLY A 207 9.91 25.17 8.37
CA GLY A 207 11.17 24.82 9.04
C GLY A 207 11.53 23.32 9.09
N TRP A 208 10.68 22.39 8.62
CA TRP A 208 11.01 20.96 8.65
C TRP A 208 12.23 20.62 7.81
N THR A 209 13.23 20.07 8.48
CA THR A 209 14.39 19.42 7.89
C THR A 209 14.17 17.91 7.84
N ASP A 210 15.10 17.15 7.26
CA ASP A 210 15.01 15.69 7.24
C ASP A 210 14.94 15.06 8.64
N LYS A 211 15.42 15.75 9.69
CA LYS A 211 15.26 15.32 11.09
C LYS A 211 13.79 15.32 11.54
N ASN A 212 12.98 16.23 11.01
CA ASN A 212 11.57 16.36 11.34
C ASN A 212 10.67 15.45 10.49
N LYS A 213 11.18 14.91 9.38
CA LYS A 213 10.43 14.08 8.43
C LYS A 213 10.36 12.60 8.83
N ALA A 214 10.57 12.32 10.12
CA ALA A 214 10.49 10.99 10.68
C ALA A 214 9.88 11.04 12.09
N THR A 215 9.19 9.98 12.48
CA THR A 215 8.76 9.76 13.87
C THR A 215 8.92 8.30 14.26
N THR A 216 9.04 8.04 15.55
CA THR A 216 9.05 6.70 16.15
C THR A 216 8.19 6.75 17.41
N THR A 217 7.27 5.81 17.51
CA THR A 217 6.31 5.64 18.60
C THR A 217 6.33 4.18 19.06
N ASP A 218 5.54 3.85 20.06
CA ASP A 218 5.40 2.46 20.55
C ASP A 218 4.75 1.55 19.49
N LEU A 219 3.85 2.09 18.66
CA LEU A 219 3.09 1.31 17.69
C LEU A 219 3.69 1.36 16.28
N ALA A 220 4.45 2.39 15.92
CA ALA A 220 4.89 2.60 14.56
C ALA A 220 6.17 3.45 14.43
N ARG A 221 6.77 3.39 13.25
CA ARG A 221 7.71 4.41 12.76
C ARG A 221 7.17 4.94 11.44
N ALA A 222 7.36 6.23 11.16
CA ALA A 222 6.92 6.80 9.90
C ALA A 222 7.93 7.79 9.34
N TRP A 223 7.88 7.97 8.02
CA TRP A 223 8.69 8.90 7.26
C TRP A 223 7.86 9.57 6.18
N VAL A 224 8.23 10.81 5.85
CA VAL A 224 7.60 11.56 4.75
C VAL A 224 8.66 12.03 3.75
N PHE A 225 8.24 12.13 2.50
CA PHE A 225 9.07 12.54 1.36
C PHE A 225 8.57 13.91 0.83
N PRO A 226 9.38 14.66 0.06
CA PRO A 226 10.75 14.37 -0.36
C PRO A 226 11.79 14.47 0.76
N ARG A 227 12.81 13.60 0.74
CA ARG A 227 13.96 13.64 1.65
C ARG A 227 15.24 13.11 0.99
N GLY A 228 16.40 13.40 1.59
CA GLY A 228 17.69 12.98 1.06
C GLY A 228 17.99 11.51 1.32
N PRO A 229 18.18 11.09 2.60
CA PRO A 229 18.51 9.71 2.95
C PRO A 229 17.35 8.74 2.65
N ASP A 230 17.69 7.48 2.34
CA ASP A 230 16.73 6.44 1.95
C ASP A 230 16.23 5.66 3.17
N PRO A 231 15.02 5.94 3.71
CA PRO A 231 14.54 5.25 4.89
C PRO A 231 14.32 3.75 4.69
N VAL A 232 14.08 3.29 3.44
CA VAL A 232 13.84 1.86 3.21
C VAL A 232 15.17 1.12 3.29
N ALA A 233 16.19 1.61 2.59
CA ALA A 233 17.52 1.01 2.66
C ALA A 233 18.11 1.09 4.08
N GLU A 234 18.03 2.25 4.75
CA GLU A 234 18.50 2.42 6.14
C GLU A 234 17.88 1.39 7.09
N GLN A 235 16.58 1.12 6.95
CA GLN A 235 15.88 0.19 7.84
C GLN A 235 16.08 -1.27 7.48
N LEU A 236 16.27 -1.60 6.20
CA LEU A 236 16.70 -2.94 5.81
C LEU A 236 18.12 -3.22 6.33
N GLY A 237 18.97 -2.18 6.41
CA GLY A 237 20.28 -2.22 7.07
C GLY A 237 20.24 -2.63 8.56
N GLU A 238 19.11 -2.44 9.25
CA GLU A 238 18.93 -2.89 10.63
C GLU A 238 18.85 -4.42 10.76
N ILE A 239 18.62 -5.16 9.65
CA ILE A 239 18.61 -6.62 9.62
C ILE A 239 20.05 -7.13 9.66
N THR A 240 20.38 -7.83 10.74
CA THR A 240 21.75 -8.24 11.09
C THR A 240 21.97 -9.75 11.01
N LYS A 241 20.90 -10.54 11.09
CA LYS A 241 20.95 -12.01 11.05
C LYS A 241 19.61 -12.57 10.58
N CYS A 242 19.67 -13.74 9.93
CA CYS A 242 18.52 -14.57 9.60
C CYS A 242 18.67 -15.93 10.27
N GLY A 243 17.60 -16.42 10.88
CA GLY A 243 17.47 -17.81 11.31
C GLY A 243 16.75 -18.66 10.27
N ASP A 244 16.52 -19.93 10.60
CA ASP A 244 15.80 -20.84 9.72
C ASP A 244 14.37 -20.36 9.48
N GLY A 245 14.00 -20.21 8.20
CA GLY A 245 12.68 -19.75 7.78
C GLY A 245 12.46 -18.23 7.83
N ASP A 246 13.45 -17.45 8.29
CA ASP A 246 13.39 -15.98 8.22
C ASP A 246 13.36 -15.50 6.76
N ARG A 247 12.62 -14.41 6.53
CA ARG A 247 12.24 -14.00 5.18
C ARG A 247 12.09 -12.49 5.03
N VAL A 248 12.33 -12.00 3.82
CA VAL A 248 11.99 -10.66 3.36
C VAL A 248 11.18 -10.76 2.06
N LEU A 249 9.92 -10.33 2.12
CA LEU A 249 8.95 -10.43 1.04
C LEU A 249 8.56 -9.03 0.55
N VAL A 250 8.82 -8.72 -0.72
CA VAL A 250 8.65 -7.38 -1.30
C VAL A 250 7.53 -7.40 -2.34
N GLY A 251 6.36 -6.89 -1.99
CA GLY A 251 5.24 -6.68 -2.92
C GLY A 251 5.14 -5.22 -3.31
N HIS A 252 5.67 -4.84 -4.48
CA HIS A 252 5.80 -3.43 -4.83
C HIS A 252 5.46 -3.14 -6.29
N ALA A 253 4.49 -2.26 -6.53
CA ALA A 253 4.07 -1.89 -7.88
C ALA A 253 5.25 -1.53 -8.78
N ASN A 254 6.05 -0.54 -8.40
CA ASN A 254 7.25 -0.16 -9.16
C ASN A 254 8.51 -0.35 -8.31
N PHE A 255 9.51 -1.01 -8.88
CA PHE A 255 10.87 -1.09 -8.35
C PHE A 255 11.87 -0.90 -9.49
N GLN A 256 12.63 0.20 -9.46
CA GLN A 256 13.52 0.62 -10.55
C GLN A 256 15.00 0.60 -10.18
N SER A 257 15.84 0.40 -11.20
CA SER A 257 17.30 0.40 -11.08
C SER A 257 17.92 1.70 -10.57
N ASN A 258 17.19 2.82 -10.66
CA ASN A 258 17.61 4.13 -10.15
C ASN A 258 17.45 4.30 -8.62
N ARG A 259 17.03 3.25 -7.90
CA ARG A 259 17.07 3.17 -6.43
C ARG A 259 17.86 1.94 -5.95
N PRO A 260 19.17 1.87 -6.26
CA PRO A 260 19.94 0.64 -6.09
C PRO A 260 20.19 0.24 -4.63
N ALA A 261 20.16 1.19 -3.70
CA ALA A 261 20.42 0.93 -2.28
C ALA A 261 19.45 -0.11 -1.68
N VAL A 262 18.17 -0.09 -2.08
CA VAL A 262 17.18 -1.07 -1.62
C VAL A 262 17.53 -2.47 -2.13
N ARG A 263 17.89 -2.64 -3.41
CA ARG A 263 18.31 -3.94 -3.96
C ARG A 263 19.60 -4.43 -3.29
N ALA A 264 20.54 -3.54 -3.02
CA ALA A 264 21.80 -3.89 -2.34
C ALA A 264 21.53 -4.46 -0.94
N GLU A 265 20.61 -3.87 -0.19
CA GLU A 265 20.21 -4.43 1.11
C GLU A 265 19.50 -5.77 0.98
N LEU A 266 18.63 -5.95 -0.01
CA LEU A 266 17.97 -7.25 -0.25
C LEU A 266 18.98 -8.35 -0.60
N ASP A 267 19.98 -8.04 -1.44
CA ASP A 267 21.09 -8.94 -1.78
C ASP A 267 21.92 -9.30 -0.53
N ARG A 268 22.28 -8.30 0.27
CA ARG A 268 22.97 -8.50 1.56
C ARG A 268 22.17 -9.40 2.50
N ILE A 269 20.86 -9.15 2.64
CA ILE A 269 19.96 -9.92 3.50
C ILE A 269 19.81 -11.37 3.01
N GLN A 270 19.78 -11.60 1.69
CA GLN A 270 19.83 -12.95 1.13
C GLN A 270 21.14 -13.64 1.52
N GLY A 271 22.27 -12.93 1.47
CA GLY A 271 23.57 -13.41 1.95
C GLY A 271 23.63 -13.73 3.45
N LEU A 272 22.75 -13.14 4.26
CA LEU A 272 22.58 -13.50 5.68
C LEU A 272 21.79 -14.81 5.88
N GLY A 273 21.20 -15.37 4.81
CA GLY A 273 20.42 -16.61 4.85
C GLY A 273 18.90 -16.42 4.85
N CYS A 274 18.37 -15.20 4.78
CA CYS A 274 16.94 -14.99 4.66
C CYS A 274 16.41 -15.43 3.29
N GLN A 275 15.20 -15.98 3.25
CA GLN A 275 14.46 -16.09 1.99
C GLN A 275 14.05 -14.69 1.51
N VAL A 276 14.62 -14.23 0.40
CA VAL A 276 14.22 -12.98 -0.24
C VAL A 276 13.36 -13.27 -1.46
N ARG A 277 12.17 -12.67 -1.53
CA ARG A 277 11.27 -12.78 -2.68
C ARG A 277 10.67 -11.44 -3.05
N VAL A 278 10.55 -11.18 -4.34
CA VAL A 278 10.06 -9.91 -4.87
C VAL A 278 8.96 -10.15 -5.92
N VAL A 279 7.83 -9.46 -5.79
CA VAL A 279 6.82 -9.35 -6.84
C VAL A 279 6.69 -7.89 -7.22
N VAL A 280 6.79 -7.60 -8.52
CA VAL A 280 6.60 -6.25 -9.08
C VAL A 280 5.49 -6.21 -10.11
N LEU A 281 4.97 -5.01 -10.44
CA LEU A 281 4.07 -4.85 -11.59
C LEU A 281 4.82 -5.18 -12.88
N ASP A 282 4.17 -5.94 -13.77
CA ASP A 282 4.64 -6.13 -15.15
C ASP A 282 4.42 -4.84 -15.96
N ALA A 283 5.37 -3.91 -15.84
CA ALA A 283 5.34 -2.62 -16.52
C ALA A 283 6.75 -2.07 -16.70
N ALA A 284 6.93 -1.19 -17.67
CA ALA A 284 8.19 -0.45 -17.90
C ALA A 284 8.64 0.39 -16.69
N THR A 285 7.75 0.60 -15.73
CA THR A 285 8.08 1.27 -14.46
C THR A 285 8.75 0.35 -13.44
N SER A 286 8.97 -0.91 -13.77
CA SER A 286 9.69 -1.90 -12.98
C SER A 286 10.91 -2.41 -13.74
N SER A 287 11.93 -2.88 -13.02
CA SER A 287 13.16 -3.41 -13.59
C SER A 287 13.42 -4.85 -13.12
N PRO A 288 12.56 -5.84 -13.48
CA PRO A 288 12.66 -7.21 -12.99
C PRO A 288 13.99 -7.87 -13.32
N GLY A 289 14.49 -7.79 -14.57
CA GLY A 289 15.80 -8.35 -14.93
C GLY A 289 16.95 -7.79 -14.09
N TRP A 290 16.93 -6.50 -13.78
CA TRP A 290 17.90 -5.89 -12.86
C TRP A 290 17.77 -6.45 -11.43
N LEU A 291 16.57 -6.79 -10.96
CA LEU A 291 16.42 -7.46 -9.67
C LEU A 291 16.96 -8.89 -9.72
N GLU A 292 16.63 -9.63 -10.78
CA GLU A 292 17.04 -11.02 -11.02
C GLU A 292 18.55 -11.18 -11.08
N ASP A 293 19.27 -10.22 -11.69
CA ASP A 293 20.74 -10.20 -11.77
C ASP A 293 21.45 -10.29 -10.41
N LYS A 294 20.76 -9.91 -9.31
CA LYS A 294 21.29 -9.98 -7.94
C LYS A 294 20.58 -10.99 -7.07
N LEU A 295 19.26 -11.03 -7.13
CA LEU A 295 18.45 -11.87 -6.26
C LEU A 295 18.27 -13.29 -6.80
N GLY A 296 18.52 -13.51 -8.10
CA GLY A 296 18.25 -14.75 -8.81
C GLY A 296 16.84 -14.79 -9.40
N ALA A 297 16.71 -15.35 -10.61
CA ALA A 297 15.46 -15.39 -11.36
C ALA A 297 14.30 -16.11 -10.64
N SER A 298 14.59 -17.10 -9.80
CA SER A 298 13.58 -17.81 -9.03
C SER A 298 12.98 -17.00 -7.87
N ASN A 299 13.60 -15.87 -7.50
CA ASN A 299 13.22 -15.03 -6.38
C ASN A 299 12.46 -13.75 -6.80
N VAL A 300 12.30 -13.53 -8.11
CA VAL A 300 11.60 -12.35 -8.65
C VAL A 300 10.46 -12.83 -9.54
N ARG A 301 9.29 -12.22 -9.40
CA ARG A 301 8.14 -12.45 -10.28
C ARG A 301 7.50 -11.13 -10.70
N VAL A 302 6.78 -11.17 -11.81
CA VAL A 302 5.99 -10.03 -12.28
C VAL A 302 4.50 -10.34 -12.27
N HIS A 303 3.70 -9.35 -11.90
CA HIS A 303 2.26 -9.47 -11.75
C HIS A 303 1.56 -8.40 -12.59
N ASP A 304 0.58 -8.78 -13.41
CA ASP A 304 -0.01 -7.89 -14.42
C ASP A 304 -0.88 -6.78 -13.82
N SER A 305 -1.43 -6.99 -12.62
CA SER A 305 -2.38 -6.07 -12.00
C SER A 305 -2.10 -5.82 -10.51
N MET A 306 -1.01 -5.12 -10.20
CA MET A 306 -0.61 -4.78 -8.82
C MET A 306 -0.25 -3.30 -8.62
N ARG A 307 -0.83 -2.71 -7.57
CA ARG A 307 -0.53 -1.35 -7.07
C ARG A 307 -0.05 -1.32 -5.62
N SER A 308 -0.08 -2.46 -4.92
CA SER A 308 0.43 -2.65 -3.56
C SER A 308 1.87 -2.16 -3.38
N LYS A 309 2.19 -1.72 -2.16
CA LYS A 309 3.48 -1.14 -1.79
C LYS A 309 3.81 -1.55 -0.37
N PHE A 310 4.43 -2.71 -0.23
CA PHE A 310 4.81 -3.21 1.09
C PHE A 310 6.05 -4.10 1.06
N ILE A 311 6.69 -4.19 2.22
CA ILE A 311 7.75 -5.14 2.51
C ILE A 311 7.39 -5.82 3.83
N VAL A 312 7.50 -7.14 3.90
CA VAL A 312 7.43 -7.92 5.14
C VAL A 312 8.81 -8.44 5.44
N ALA A 313 9.30 -8.29 6.67
CA ALA A 313 10.50 -8.95 7.14
C ALA A 313 10.26 -9.64 8.47
N GLU A 314 10.66 -10.90 8.55
CA GLU A 314 10.77 -11.66 9.78
C GLU A 314 12.23 -12.08 9.90
N ALA A 315 12.99 -11.36 10.72
CA ALA A 315 14.44 -11.50 10.83
C ALA A 315 14.96 -10.85 12.13
N TYR A 316 16.27 -10.91 12.38
CA TYR A 316 16.89 -10.28 13.54
C TYR A 316 17.28 -8.82 13.25
N PHE A 317 16.64 -7.90 13.95
CA PHE A 317 16.92 -6.47 13.95
C PHE A 317 17.75 -6.13 15.19
N GLY A 318 19.03 -5.79 15.00
CA GLY A 318 19.94 -5.51 16.12
C GLY A 318 19.94 -6.60 17.19
N GLY A 319 19.99 -7.87 16.78
CA GLY A 319 19.99 -9.04 17.69
C GLY A 319 18.63 -9.48 18.23
N THR A 320 17.54 -8.76 17.97
CA THR A 320 16.17 -9.18 18.35
C THR A 320 15.41 -9.66 17.12
N ARG A 321 14.88 -10.90 17.15
CA ARG A 321 13.98 -11.37 16.08
C ARG A 321 12.68 -10.57 16.12
N ARG A 322 12.29 -9.97 15.01
CA ARG A 322 11.06 -9.18 14.88
C ARG A 322 10.34 -9.51 13.58
N ALA A 323 9.03 -9.40 13.62
CA ALA A 323 8.18 -9.31 12.45
C ALA A 323 7.85 -7.84 12.18
N VAL A 324 8.14 -7.38 10.97
CA VAL A 324 8.11 -5.98 10.56
C VAL A 324 7.41 -5.85 9.22
N VAL A 325 6.53 -4.88 9.10
CA VAL A 325 5.91 -4.50 7.82
C VAL A 325 6.21 -3.04 7.53
N TRP A 326 6.69 -2.77 6.32
CA TRP A 326 6.71 -1.44 5.72
C TRP A 326 5.58 -1.33 4.71
N THR A 327 4.90 -0.20 4.68
CA THR A 327 3.90 0.13 3.65
C THR A 327 3.83 1.62 3.44
N GLY A 328 3.35 2.07 2.29
CA GLY A 328 3.23 3.50 2.04
C GLY A 328 2.67 3.82 0.68
N THR A 329 2.92 5.06 0.25
CA THR A 329 2.47 5.57 -1.05
C THR A 329 3.60 5.60 -2.07
N HIS A 330 4.86 5.63 -1.60
CA HIS A 330 6.06 5.73 -2.42
C HIS A 330 6.36 4.46 -3.22
N ASN A 331 6.84 4.63 -4.44
CA ASN A 331 7.44 3.56 -5.22
C ASN A 331 8.91 3.31 -4.84
N LEU A 332 9.45 2.12 -5.09
CA LEU A 332 10.89 1.84 -4.95
C LEU A 332 11.66 2.35 -6.18
N GLN A 333 11.54 3.65 -6.43
CA GLN A 333 12.24 4.38 -7.50
C GLN A 333 12.80 5.69 -6.94
N GLY A 334 13.93 6.17 -7.47
CA GLY A 334 14.65 7.32 -6.91
C GLY A 334 13.81 8.60 -6.85
N ASN A 335 12.99 8.85 -7.87
CA ASN A 335 12.13 10.03 -7.94
C ASN A 335 11.04 10.08 -6.85
N ALA A 336 10.49 8.93 -6.45
CA ALA A 336 9.47 8.88 -5.41
C ALA A 336 10.04 9.26 -4.03
N MET A 337 11.34 9.06 -3.82
CA MET A 337 12.02 9.43 -2.59
C MET A 337 12.45 10.90 -2.58
N LYS A 338 13.01 11.39 -3.70
CA LYS A 338 13.68 12.69 -3.76
C LYS A 338 12.76 13.84 -4.19
N HIS A 339 11.68 13.55 -4.90
CA HIS A 339 10.89 14.58 -5.58
C HIS A 339 9.39 14.54 -5.23
N ALA A 340 8.77 13.37 -5.19
CA ALA A 340 7.34 13.27 -4.87
C ALA A 340 7.06 13.52 -3.38
N ASP A 341 5.90 14.11 -3.08
CA ASP A 341 5.37 14.04 -1.72
C ASP A 341 4.75 12.65 -1.53
N ASP A 342 5.26 11.91 -0.58
CA ASP A 342 4.86 10.53 -0.31
C ASP A 342 5.04 10.26 1.20
N ASN A 343 4.62 9.08 1.65
CA ASN A 343 4.94 8.61 2.99
C ASN A 343 5.29 7.11 3.03
N LEU A 344 5.92 6.72 4.14
CA LEU A 344 6.27 5.37 4.52
C LEU A 344 5.90 5.16 5.99
N LEU A 345 5.19 4.08 6.27
CA LEU A 345 4.82 3.62 7.60
C LEU A 345 5.45 2.25 7.84
N ARG A 346 6.03 2.04 9.02
CA ARG A 346 6.54 0.76 9.50
C ARG A 346 5.85 0.40 10.81
N VAL A 347 5.46 -0.86 10.95
CA VAL A 347 4.98 -1.44 12.21
C VAL A 347 5.77 -2.71 12.53
N SER A 348 5.94 -3.01 13.82
CA SER A 348 6.54 -4.27 14.27
C SER A 348 5.49 -5.07 15.04
N ASN A 349 4.78 -5.95 14.36
CA ASN A 349 3.70 -6.75 14.93
C ASN A 349 3.53 -8.05 14.14
N GLN A 350 3.53 -9.19 14.83
CA GLN A 350 3.46 -10.51 14.20
C GLN A 350 2.15 -10.70 13.42
N ALA A 351 1.00 -10.39 14.01
CA ALA A 351 -0.29 -10.58 13.34
C ALA A 351 -0.44 -9.71 12.08
N VAL A 352 0.12 -8.49 12.08
CA VAL A 352 0.17 -7.67 10.86
C VAL A 352 1.10 -8.29 9.82
N ALA A 353 2.28 -8.77 10.22
CA ALA A 353 3.22 -9.42 9.30
C ALA A 353 2.62 -10.69 8.67
N ASP A 354 1.90 -11.50 9.44
CA ASP A 354 1.23 -12.70 8.96
C ASP A 354 0.20 -12.36 7.86
N LEU A 355 -0.65 -11.35 8.10
CA LEU A 355 -1.63 -10.90 7.12
C LEU A 355 -0.98 -10.41 5.81
N TYR A 356 0.12 -9.66 5.91
CA TYR A 356 0.85 -9.20 4.72
C TYR A 356 1.65 -10.33 4.04
N ALA A 357 2.17 -11.29 4.80
CA ALA A 357 2.85 -12.46 4.24
C ALA A 357 1.87 -13.35 3.47
N GLU A 358 0.68 -13.60 4.02
CA GLU A 358 -0.41 -14.29 3.30
C GLU A 358 -0.76 -13.58 1.99
N PHE A 359 -0.89 -12.25 2.04
CA PHE A 359 -1.17 -11.44 0.85
C PHE A 359 -0.06 -11.55 -0.19
N PHE A 360 1.20 -11.49 0.27
CA PHE A 360 2.33 -11.69 -0.60
C PHE A 360 2.30 -13.06 -1.27
N GLN A 361 1.97 -14.13 -0.54
CA GLN A 361 1.89 -15.47 -1.14
C GLN A 361 0.79 -15.56 -2.20
N GLU A 362 -0.33 -14.86 -2.03
CA GLU A 362 -1.37 -14.76 -3.07
C GLU A 362 -0.83 -14.06 -4.33
N LEU A 363 -0.20 -12.90 -4.17
CA LEU A 363 0.43 -12.16 -5.26
C LEU A 363 1.51 -12.98 -5.96
N TRP A 364 2.34 -13.67 -5.18
CA TRP A 364 3.40 -14.54 -5.69
C TRP A 364 2.84 -15.68 -6.54
N ARG A 365 1.77 -16.36 -6.08
CA ARG A 365 1.13 -17.44 -6.84
C ARG A 365 0.46 -16.95 -8.12
N GLY A 366 -0.11 -15.75 -8.13
CA GLY A 366 -0.71 -15.13 -9.30
C GLY A 366 0.29 -14.46 -10.25
N ALA A 367 1.57 -14.36 -9.86
CA ALA A 367 2.63 -13.77 -10.65
C ALA A 367 3.39 -14.84 -11.46
N ARG A 368 3.91 -14.42 -12.61
CA ARG A 368 4.70 -15.25 -13.52
C ARG A 368 6.20 -15.13 -13.27
#